data_AF-A0A497HTX6-F1
#
_entry.id   AF-A0A497HTX6-F1
#
_cell.length_a   1.000
_cell.length_b   1.000
_cell.length_c   1.000
_cell.angle_alpha   90.00
_cell.angle_beta   90.00
_cell.angle_gamma   90.00
#
_symmetry.space_group_name_H-M   'P 1'
#
loop_
_entity.id
_entity.type
_entity.pdbx_description
1 polymer ?
#
loop_
_entity_poly.entity_id
_entity_poly.type
_entity_poly.pdbx_seq_one_letter_code
_entity_poly.pdbx_strand_id
1 'polypeptide(L)'
;IPDCLIKYYRDESLGGLKGLRIVRIATHPHLQGRGLGSEALKRLEEWAQRGGFDYLGTSYGATEELLNFWLKNGYTPVHVSPSPNPVSGEHSVIMIKPLSEDLKRRLNDLKESFIRRTLEALPDPLRDVEPEVVRLLINPPSVDFSLKMTEEDLKRAVAYAWGTMTYVVSRDVVLPYVKAYFSTKRRPALERSDEILLISRVLQCRSWDETHRLIRKGPVYTMIRLKDVMKLLIRYFTGEEIEKEIGRYPTR
;
A
#
# COMPACT_ATOMS: atom_id res chain seq x y z
N ILE A 1 -20.07 0.05 -6.46
CA ILE A 1 -19.53 0.25 -5.09
C ILE A 1 -20.22 -0.70 -4.12
N PRO A 2 -21.55 -0.70 -3.92
CA PRO A 2 -22.20 -1.66 -3.01
C PRO A 2 -21.88 -3.12 -3.32
N ASP A 3 -21.99 -3.53 -4.60
CA ASP A 3 -21.61 -4.87 -5.04
C ASP A 3 -20.17 -5.26 -4.64
N CYS A 4 -19.21 -4.38 -4.89
CA CYS A 4 -17.82 -4.61 -4.49
C CYS A 4 -17.67 -4.71 -2.96
N LEU A 5 -18.36 -3.87 -2.20
CA LEU A 5 -18.32 -3.92 -0.74
C LEU A 5 -18.84 -5.28 -0.25
N ILE A 6 -20.01 -5.71 -0.72
CA ILE A 6 -20.60 -7.00 -0.34
C ILE A 6 -19.69 -8.16 -0.76
N LYS A 7 -19.21 -8.16 -2.01
CA LYS A 7 -18.42 -9.27 -2.57
C LYS A 7 -17.08 -9.44 -1.86
N TYR A 8 -16.31 -8.36 -1.69
CA TYR A 8 -14.94 -8.45 -1.18
C TYR A 8 -14.83 -8.44 0.34
N TYR A 9 -15.81 -7.86 1.03
CA TYR A 9 -15.83 -7.81 2.50
C TYR A 9 -16.79 -8.81 3.14
N ARG A 10 -17.66 -9.44 2.34
CA ARG A 10 -18.63 -10.44 2.80
C ARG A 10 -19.50 -9.93 3.96
N ASP A 11 -19.84 -8.65 3.90
CA ASP A 11 -20.72 -7.96 4.85
C ASP A 11 -21.91 -7.37 4.09
N GLU A 12 -23.08 -8.00 4.25
CA GLU A 12 -24.33 -7.57 3.63
C GLU A 12 -24.82 -6.22 4.15
N SER A 13 -24.48 -5.85 5.38
CA SER A 13 -24.91 -4.58 5.98
C SER A 13 -24.29 -3.37 5.25
N LEU A 14 -23.13 -3.54 4.60
CA LEU A 14 -22.55 -2.52 3.72
C LEU A 14 -23.42 -2.26 2.47
N GLY A 15 -24.23 -3.22 2.06
CA GLY A 15 -25.17 -3.09 0.94
C GLY A 15 -26.35 -2.18 1.25
N GLY A 16 -26.73 -2.06 2.53
CA GLY A 16 -27.82 -1.21 2.99
C GLY A 16 -27.45 0.27 3.15
N LEU A 17 -26.16 0.61 3.05
CA LEU A 17 -25.68 1.98 3.25
C LEU A 17 -26.09 2.91 2.10
N LYS A 18 -26.61 4.08 2.46
CA LYS A 18 -27.01 5.13 1.52
C LYS A 18 -25.81 5.98 1.12
N GLY A 19 -25.21 5.68 -0.03
CA GLY A 19 -24.04 6.41 -0.54
C GLY A 19 -24.30 7.34 -1.72
N LEU A 20 -23.42 8.32 -1.90
CA LEU A 20 -23.32 9.13 -3.13
C LEU A 20 -22.06 8.76 -3.90
N ARG A 21 -22.21 8.44 -5.20
CA ARG A 21 -21.06 8.20 -6.07
C ARG A 21 -20.73 9.45 -6.88
N ILE A 22 -19.54 9.98 -6.68
CA ILE A 22 -18.95 11.00 -7.53
C ILE A 22 -18.49 10.31 -8.81
N VAL A 23 -19.22 10.56 -9.90
CA VAL A 23 -18.94 9.97 -11.22
C VAL A 23 -17.78 10.69 -11.90
N ARG A 24 -17.74 12.01 -11.82
CA ARG A 24 -16.69 12.87 -12.36
C ARG A 24 -16.48 14.08 -11.48
N ILE A 25 -15.23 14.53 -11.45
CA ILE A 25 -14.85 15.85 -10.95
C ILE A 25 -14.06 16.53 -12.05
N ALA A 26 -14.38 17.80 -12.31
CA ALA A 26 -13.75 18.57 -13.37
C ALA A 26 -13.30 19.92 -12.81
N THR A 27 -12.06 20.27 -13.10
CA THR A 27 -11.51 21.61 -12.88
C THR A 27 -10.84 22.05 -14.16
N HIS A 28 -10.88 23.34 -14.47
CA HIS A 28 -10.23 23.88 -15.66
C HIS A 28 -8.72 23.55 -15.61
N PRO A 29 -8.08 23.06 -16.69
CA PRO A 29 -6.68 22.63 -16.68
C PRO A 29 -5.71 23.66 -16.10
N HIS A 30 -5.83 24.94 -16.50
CA HIS A 30 -5.02 26.04 -15.96
C HIS A 30 -5.25 26.39 -14.47
N LEU A 31 -6.30 25.83 -13.85
CA LEU A 31 -6.65 26.06 -12.44
C LEU A 31 -6.50 24.80 -11.58
N GLN A 32 -5.98 23.70 -12.14
CA GLN A 32 -5.62 22.51 -11.38
C GLN A 32 -4.55 22.85 -10.32
N GLY A 33 -4.56 22.10 -9.22
CA GLY A 33 -3.64 22.34 -8.09
C GLY A 33 -3.96 23.57 -7.22
N ARG A 34 -5.00 24.37 -7.54
CA ARG A 34 -5.40 25.56 -6.77
C ARG A 34 -6.47 25.31 -5.69
N GLY A 35 -6.78 24.04 -5.40
CA GLY A 35 -7.73 23.67 -4.34
C GLY A 35 -9.22 23.73 -4.70
N LEU A 36 -9.59 24.15 -5.91
CA LEU A 36 -11.00 24.24 -6.35
C LEU A 36 -11.74 22.90 -6.25
N GLY A 37 -11.10 21.80 -6.67
CA GLY A 37 -11.68 20.47 -6.56
C GLY A 37 -11.91 20.05 -5.11
N SER A 38 -10.96 20.35 -4.22
CA SER A 38 -11.09 20.07 -2.78
C SER A 38 -12.22 20.87 -2.13
N GLU A 39 -12.35 22.16 -2.49
CA GLU A 39 -13.45 23.00 -2.01
C GLU A 39 -14.82 22.49 -2.48
N ALA A 40 -14.93 22.05 -3.74
CA ALA A 40 -16.15 21.42 -4.24
C ALA A 40 -16.52 20.15 -3.47
N LEU A 41 -15.53 19.29 -3.16
CA LEU A 41 -15.73 18.08 -2.37
C LEU A 41 -16.15 18.39 -0.92
N LYS A 42 -15.57 19.43 -0.32
CA LYS A 42 -15.95 19.87 1.03
C LYS A 42 -17.41 20.31 1.10
N ARG A 43 -17.86 21.13 0.15
CA ARG A 43 -19.28 21.55 0.09
C ARG A 43 -20.22 20.39 -0.17
N LEU A 44 -19.82 19.43 -1.01
CA LEU A 44 -20.58 18.20 -1.26
C LEU A 44 -20.70 17.36 0.02
N GLU A 45 -19.62 17.22 0.78
CA GLU A 45 -19.60 16.52 2.06
C GLU A 45 -20.56 17.16 3.07
N GLU A 46 -20.50 18.49 3.24
CA GLU A 46 -21.40 19.22 4.15
C GLU A 46 -22.89 19.07 3.74
N TRP A 47 -23.18 19.04 2.44
CA TRP A 47 -24.53 18.77 1.95
C TRP A 47 -24.96 17.32 2.20
N ALA A 48 -24.08 16.36 1.93
CA ALA A 48 -24.36 14.93 2.09
C ALA A 48 -24.54 14.54 3.57
N GLN A 49 -23.76 15.13 4.48
CA GLN A 49 -23.95 14.93 5.93
C GLN A 49 -25.32 15.40 6.38
N ARG A 50 -25.76 16.60 5.94
CA ARG A 50 -27.12 17.11 6.23
C ARG A 50 -28.22 16.25 5.61
N GLY A 51 -27.95 15.60 4.48
CA GLY A 51 -28.86 14.69 3.80
C GLY A 51 -28.94 13.27 4.38
N GLY A 52 -28.20 12.99 5.46
CA GLY A 52 -28.18 11.67 6.11
C GLY A 52 -27.61 10.57 5.22
N PHE A 53 -26.60 10.87 4.41
CA PHE A 53 -25.87 9.87 3.64
C PHE A 53 -24.79 9.21 4.50
N ASP A 54 -24.52 7.93 4.24
CA ASP A 54 -23.54 7.12 4.97
C ASP A 54 -22.11 7.31 4.45
N TYR A 55 -21.96 7.55 3.15
CA TYR A 55 -20.64 7.74 2.53
C TYR A 55 -20.68 8.53 1.22
N LEU A 56 -19.54 9.14 0.89
CA LEU A 56 -19.20 9.54 -0.48
C LEU A 56 -18.28 8.48 -1.08
N GLY A 57 -18.45 8.15 -2.35
CA GLY A 57 -17.64 7.17 -3.05
C GLY A 57 -17.22 7.64 -4.43
N THR A 58 -16.12 7.12 -4.93
CA THR A 58 -15.67 7.36 -6.30
C THR A 58 -15.09 6.08 -6.91
N SER A 59 -15.04 6.02 -8.24
CA SER A 59 -14.37 4.96 -8.99
C SER A 59 -13.78 5.52 -10.27
N TYR A 60 -12.47 5.34 -10.45
CA TYR A 60 -11.68 5.93 -11.54
C TYR A 60 -10.44 5.06 -11.83
N GLY A 61 -9.79 5.27 -12.98
CA GLY A 61 -8.53 4.61 -13.32
C GLY A 61 -7.36 5.16 -12.50
N ALA A 62 -6.59 4.27 -11.89
CA ALA A 62 -5.59 4.62 -10.90
C ALA A 62 -4.41 5.37 -11.53
N THR A 63 -4.15 6.58 -11.04
CA THR A 63 -2.94 7.35 -11.33
C THR A 63 -2.41 7.92 -10.03
N GLU A 64 -1.10 8.16 -9.95
CA GLU A 64 -0.48 8.73 -8.74
C GLU A 64 -1.11 10.10 -8.40
N GLU A 65 -1.39 10.92 -9.40
CA GLU A 65 -1.98 12.24 -9.21
C GLU A 65 -3.39 12.18 -8.62
N LEU A 66 -4.29 11.37 -9.22
CA LEU A 66 -5.67 11.26 -8.75
C LEU A 66 -5.73 10.61 -7.37
N LEU A 67 -4.96 9.54 -7.14
CA LEU A 67 -4.90 8.91 -5.81
C LEU A 67 -4.49 9.91 -4.73
N ASN A 68 -3.44 10.70 -4.97
CA ASN A 68 -3.03 11.75 -4.04
C ASN A 68 -4.14 12.77 -3.80
N PHE A 69 -4.86 13.19 -4.84
CA PHE A 69 -5.99 14.11 -4.70
C PHE A 69 -7.08 13.55 -3.79
N TRP A 70 -7.52 12.31 -4.01
CA TRP A 70 -8.58 11.70 -3.21
C TRP A 70 -8.14 11.39 -1.78
N LEU A 71 -6.92 10.87 -1.58
CA LEU A 71 -6.34 10.63 -0.26
C LEU A 71 -6.26 11.92 0.57
N LYS A 72 -5.77 13.02 -0.03
CA LYS A 72 -5.70 14.34 0.63
C LYS A 72 -7.09 14.88 1.02
N ASN A 73 -8.14 14.49 0.30
CA ASN A 73 -9.51 14.85 0.60
C ASN A 73 -10.21 13.88 1.57
N GLY A 74 -9.48 12.93 2.16
CA GLY A 74 -9.97 12.02 3.20
C GLY A 74 -10.70 10.79 2.66
N TYR A 75 -10.53 10.45 1.39
CA TYR A 75 -11.04 9.20 0.83
C TYR A 75 -10.06 8.05 1.10
N THR A 76 -10.60 6.88 1.38
CA THR A 76 -9.84 5.66 1.68
C THR A 76 -10.08 4.62 0.59
N PRO A 77 -9.03 3.98 0.04
CA PRO A 77 -9.20 2.92 -0.95
C PRO A 77 -9.81 1.68 -0.31
N VAL A 78 -10.77 1.05 -1.02
CA VAL A 78 -11.46 -0.17 -0.58
C VAL A 78 -11.44 -1.27 -1.63
N HIS A 79 -11.09 -0.93 -2.88
CA HIS A 79 -10.94 -1.90 -3.95
C HIS A 79 -10.00 -1.38 -5.03
N VAL A 80 -9.25 -2.29 -5.63
CA VAL A 80 -8.49 -2.11 -6.87
C VAL A 80 -8.85 -3.30 -7.77
N SER A 81 -9.15 -3.05 -9.04
CA SER A 81 -9.54 -4.11 -9.97
C SER A 81 -8.34 -5.05 -10.21
N PRO A 82 -8.55 -6.38 -10.27
CA PRO A 82 -7.47 -7.32 -10.60
C PRO A 82 -6.98 -7.18 -12.05
N SER A 83 -7.83 -6.72 -12.95
CA SER A 83 -7.49 -6.53 -14.36
C SER A 83 -7.55 -5.03 -14.71
N PRO A 84 -6.64 -4.55 -15.57
CA PRO A 84 -6.70 -3.20 -16.09
C PRO A 84 -7.89 -3.05 -17.05
N ASN A 85 -8.35 -1.82 -17.23
CA ASN A 85 -9.33 -1.51 -18.25
C ASN A 85 -8.70 -1.71 -19.65
N PRO A 86 -9.36 -2.42 -20.59
CA PRO A 86 -8.77 -2.72 -21.90
C PRO A 86 -8.54 -1.49 -22.79
N VAL A 87 -9.19 -0.37 -22.49
CA VAL A 87 -9.06 0.88 -23.25
C VAL A 87 -7.99 1.79 -22.65
N SER A 88 -8.02 2.03 -21.34
CA SER A 88 -7.07 2.95 -20.70
C SER A 88 -5.78 2.28 -20.22
N GLY A 89 -5.76 0.95 -20.07
CA GLY A 89 -4.65 0.22 -19.45
C GLY A 89 -4.56 0.40 -17.92
N GLU A 90 -5.42 1.23 -17.33
CA GLU A 90 -5.37 1.54 -15.90
C GLU A 90 -6.23 0.57 -15.07
N HIS A 91 -5.77 0.24 -13.87
CA HIS A 91 -6.58 -0.48 -12.89
C HIS A 91 -7.61 0.48 -12.27
N SER A 92 -8.86 0.04 -12.16
CA SER A 92 -9.91 0.84 -11.53
C SER A 92 -9.79 0.76 -10.00
N VAL A 93 -9.75 1.90 -9.34
CA VAL A 93 -9.77 1.99 -7.87
C VAL A 93 -11.12 2.51 -7.40
N ILE A 94 -11.64 1.93 -6.32
CA ILE A 94 -12.79 2.46 -5.59
C ILE A 94 -12.29 3.03 -4.27
N MET A 95 -12.68 4.26 -3.99
CA MET A 95 -12.41 4.92 -2.72
C MET A 95 -13.70 5.41 -2.09
N ILE A 96 -13.76 5.40 -0.77
CA ILE A 96 -14.90 5.91 0.00
C ILE A 96 -14.45 6.88 1.09
N LYS A 97 -15.31 7.83 1.42
CA LYS A 97 -15.18 8.72 2.57
C LYS A 97 -16.40 8.51 3.46
N PRO A 98 -16.24 8.00 4.69
CA PRO A 98 -17.37 7.74 5.57
C PRO A 98 -17.98 9.05 6.09
N LEU A 99 -19.30 9.11 6.12
CA LEU A 99 -20.06 10.23 6.68
C LEU A 99 -20.78 9.81 7.97
N SER A 100 -21.31 8.58 8.03
CA SER A 100 -21.96 8.05 9.23
C SER A 100 -20.96 7.49 10.25
N GLU A 101 -21.30 7.62 11.54
CA GLU A 101 -20.46 7.13 12.64
C GLU A 101 -20.26 5.62 12.61
N ASP A 102 -21.25 4.87 12.10
CA ASP A 102 -21.11 3.42 11.95
C ASP A 102 -20.02 3.04 10.95
N LEU A 103 -20.04 3.65 9.77
CA LEU A 103 -19.04 3.38 8.75
C LEU A 103 -17.65 3.92 9.16
N LYS A 104 -17.59 5.05 9.88
CA LYS A 104 -16.32 5.56 10.43
C LYS A 104 -15.66 4.53 11.36
N ARG A 105 -16.43 3.86 12.22
CA ARG A 105 -15.91 2.80 13.12
C ARG A 105 -15.37 1.61 12.33
N ARG A 106 -16.09 1.17 11.29
CA ARG A 106 -15.73 0.01 10.45
C ARG A 106 -14.61 0.30 9.44
N LEU A 107 -14.31 1.57 9.17
CA LEU A 107 -13.36 1.94 8.11
C LEU A 107 -11.97 1.32 8.31
N ASN A 108 -11.50 1.21 9.56
CA ASN A 108 -10.20 0.60 9.85
C ASN A 108 -10.17 -0.88 9.45
N ASP A 109 -11.23 -1.64 9.73
CA ASP A 109 -11.35 -3.06 9.39
C ASP A 109 -11.44 -3.26 7.86
N LEU A 110 -12.17 -2.36 7.18
CA LEU A 110 -12.25 -2.34 5.72
C LEU A 110 -10.88 -2.03 5.10
N LYS A 111 -10.13 -1.10 5.69
CA LYS A 111 -8.80 -0.73 5.23
C LYS A 111 -7.79 -1.86 5.47
N GLU A 112 -7.83 -2.51 6.63
CA GLU A 112 -7.00 -3.68 6.93
C GLU A 112 -7.23 -4.80 5.93
N SER A 113 -8.50 -5.18 5.74
CA SER A 113 -8.87 -6.22 4.80
C SER A 113 -8.46 -5.87 3.37
N PHE A 114 -8.57 -4.59 2.99
CA PHE A 114 -8.10 -4.10 1.69
C PHE A 114 -6.59 -4.23 1.53
N ILE A 115 -5.79 -3.76 2.50
CA ILE A 115 -4.33 -3.83 2.46
C ILE A 115 -3.89 -5.29 2.37
N ARG A 116 -4.43 -6.18 3.22
CA ARG A 116 -4.10 -7.61 3.20
C ARG A 116 -4.36 -8.22 1.82
N ARG A 117 -5.57 -8.05 1.26
CA ARG A 117 -5.89 -8.58 -0.08
C ARG A 117 -5.00 -7.99 -1.17
N THR A 118 -4.70 -6.70 -1.08
CA THR A 118 -3.83 -6.02 -2.05
C THR A 118 -2.42 -6.61 -2.00
N LEU A 119 -1.85 -6.78 -0.81
CA LEU A 119 -0.51 -7.37 -0.64
C LEU A 119 -0.41 -8.78 -1.24
N GLU A 120 -1.45 -9.61 -1.09
CA GLU A 120 -1.47 -10.95 -1.71
C GLU A 120 -1.68 -10.93 -3.23
N ALA A 121 -2.26 -9.86 -3.77
CA ALA A 121 -2.52 -9.68 -5.19
C ALA A 121 -1.32 -9.09 -5.96
N LEU A 122 -0.34 -8.49 -5.27
CA LEU A 122 0.83 -7.85 -5.89
C LEU A 122 1.73 -8.79 -6.72
N PRO A 123 1.96 -10.06 -6.35
CA PRO A 123 2.82 -10.93 -7.15
C PRO A 123 2.26 -11.33 -8.52
N ASP A 124 0.94 -11.23 -8.71
CA ASP A 124 0.24 -11.75 -9.89
C ASP A 124 -0.70 -10.68 -10.49
N PRO A 125 -2.00 -10.57 -10.12
CA PRO A 125 -2.92 -9.67 -10.83
C PRO A 125 -2.56 -8.19 -10.73
N LEU A 126 -1.79 -7.78 -9.71
CA LEU A 126 -1.34 -6.39 -9.52
C LEU A 126 0.17 -6.23 -9.72
N ARG A 127 0.84 -7.19 -10.38
CA ARG A 127 2.28 -7.17 -10.66
C ARG A 127 2.69 -5.92 -11.45
N ASP A 128 1.89 -5.56 -12.44
CA ASP A 128 2.26 -4.55 -13.43
C ASP A 128 1.76 -3.13 -13.07
N VAL A 129 0.93 -3.00 -12.04
CA VAL A 129 0.52 -1.70 -11.47
C VAL A 129 1.76 -0.89 -11.09
N GLU A 130 1.76 0.42 -11.36
CA GLU A 130 2.85 1.32 -11.03
C GLU A 130 3.17 1.24 -9.52
N PRO A 131 4.44 1.04 -9.12
CA PRO A 131 4.82 0.96 -7.71
C PRO A 131 4.39 2.17 -6.88
N GLU A 132 4.36 3.37 -7.48
CA GLU A 132 3.90 4.61 -6.89
C GLU A 132 2.41 4.57 -6.54
N VAL A 133 1.60 3.98 -7.42
CA VAL A 133 0.16 3.75 -7.22
C VAL A 133 -0.03 2.74 -6.09
N VAL A 134 0.68 1.60 -6.14
CA VAL A 134 0.63 0.59 -5.07
C VAL A 134 0.96 1.20 -3.72
N ARG A 135 2.04 2.01 -3.65
CA ARG A 135 2.46 2.70 -2.43
C ARG A 135 1.32 3.52 -1.82
N LEU A 136 0.57 4.26 -2.64
CA LEU A 136 -0.56 5.06 -2.18
C LEU A 136 -1.78 4.23 -1.79
N LEU A 137 -1.97 3.05 -2.38
CA LEU A 137 -3.07 2.14 -2.00
C LEU A 137 -2.86 1.53 -0.61
N ILE A 138 -1.62 1.17 -0.27
CA ILE A 138 -1.30 0.45 0.97
C ILE A 138 -0.76 1.35 2.10
N ASN A 139 -0.50 2.64 1.84
CA ASN A 139 -0.09 3.62 2.86
C ASN A 139 -1.17 4.68 3.17
N PRO A 140 -1.29 5.12 4.43
CA PRO A 140 -0.62 4.56 5.60
C PRO A 140 -1.25 3.20 5.99
N PRO A 141 -0.49 2.29 6.61
CA PRO A 141 -1.02 1.04 7.16
C PRO A 141 -2.12 1.25 8.21
N SER A 142 -2.90 0.20 8.50
CA SER A 142 -4.07 0.26 9.39
C SER A 142 -4.00 -0.60 10.64
N VAL A 143 -2.98 -1.45 10.80
CA VAL A 143 -2.83 -2.34 11.97
C VAL A 143 -1.42 -2.28 12.55
N ASP A 144 -1.21 -2.83 13.74
CA ASP A 144 0.14 -3.14 14.22
C ASP A 144 0.38 -4.64 14.01
N PHE A 145 1.12 -4.98 12.95
CA PHE A 145 1.35 -6.38 12.58
C PHE A 145 2.45 -6.98 13.44
N SER A 146 2.18 -8.14 14.03
CA SER A 146 3.17 -8.93 14.77
C SER A 146 3.84 -9.92 13.81
N LEU A 147 5.14 -9.72 13.58
CA LEU A 147 5.95 -10.62 12.79
C LEU A 147 6.33 -11.84 13.64
N LYS A 148 6.01 -13.04 13.16
CA LYS A 148 6.43 -14.31 13.78
C LYS A 148 7.41 -15.01 12.84
N MET A 149 8.62 -15.26 13.33
CA MET A 149 9.70 -15.92 12.59
C MET A 149 10.29 -17.02 13.47
N THR A 150 10.72 -18.13 12.87
CA THR A 150 11.46 -19.17 13.60
C THR A 150 12.90 -18.71 13.84
N GLU A 151 13.61 -19.37 14.76
CA GLU A 151 15.04 -19.09 14.99
C GLU A 151 15.87 -19.30 13.70
N GLU A 152 15.51 -20.29 12.88
CA GLU A 152 16.14 -20.53 11.58
C GLU A 152 15.91 -19.36 10.62
N ASP A 153 14.66 -18.89 10.51
CA ASP A 153 14.32 -17.78 9.63
C ASP A 153 15.07 -16.50 10.02
N LEU A 154 15.19 -16.26 11.33
CA LEU A 154 15.94 -15.13 11.88
C LEU A 154 17.42 -15.18 11.47
N LYS A 155 18.08 -16.33 11.65
CA LYS A 155 19.48 -16.52 11.24
C LYS A 155 19.66 -16.32 9.73
N ARG A 156 18.75 -16.85 8.91
CA ARG A 156 18.77 -16.69 7.44
C ARG A 156 18.54 -15.23 7.02
N ALA A 157 17.66 -14.50 7.70
CA ALA A 157 17.43 -13.09 7.44
C ALA A 157 18.69 -12.24 7.75
N VAL A 158 19.38 -12.52 8.86
CA VAL A 158 20.67 -11.89 9.19
C VAL A 158 21.74 -12.25 8.17
N ALA A 159 21.86 -13.52 7.81
CA ALA A 159 22.82 -14.01 6.81
C ALA A 159 22.61 -13.36 5.43
N TYR A 160 21.38 -13.00 5.08
CA TYR A 160 21.07 -12.20 3.90
C TYR A 160 21.55 -10.74 4.03
N ALA A 161 21.15 -10.07 5.12
CA ALA A 161 21.37 -8.64 5.27
C ALA A 161 22.83 -8.27 5.60
N TRP A 162 23.54 -9.07 6.41
CA TRP A 162 24.94 -8.85 6.80
C TRP A 162 25.93 -9.82 6.14
N GLY A 163 25.48 -10.96 5.66
CA GLY A 163 26.33 -11.99 5.06
C GLY A 163 26.32 -12.02 3.53
N THR A 164 26.69 -13.18 3.00
CA THR A 164 26.88 -13.43 1.56
C THR A 164 25.66 -14.01 0.86
N MET A 165 24.56 -14.30 1.57
CA MET A 165 23.36 -14.84 0.92
C MET A 165 22.80 -13.86 -0.10
N THR A 166 22.20 -14.42 -1.16
CA THR A 166 21.55 -13.67 -2.24
C THR A 166 20.06 -13.59 -2.01
N TYR A 167 19.41 -12.61 -2.62
CA TYR A 167 17.97 -12.43 -2.46
C TYR A 167 17.14 -13.63 -2.92
N VAL A 168 17.55 -14.31 -3.98
CA VAL A 168 16.78 -15.41 -4.57
C VAL A 168 16.59 -16.56 -3.57
N VAL A 169 17.62 -16.89 -2.80
CA VAL A 169 17.59 -17.96 -1.78
C VAL A 169 17.07 -17.51 -0.40
N SER A 170 16.80 -16.21 -0.26
CA SER A 170 16.37 -15.59 1.01
C SER A 170 15.03 -14.85 0.87
N ARG A 171 14.33 -14.97 -0.27
CA ARG A 171 13.09 -14.24 -0.50
C ARG A 171 12.01 -14.62 0.51
N ASP A 172 11.94 -15.89 0.85
CA ASP A 172 11.05 -16.47 1.86
C ASP A 172 11.22 -15.81 3.24
N VAL A 173 12.45 -15.44 3.62
CA VAL A 173 12.70 -14.74 4.89
C VAL A 173 12.68 -13.22 4.76
N VAL A 174 12.87 -12.66 3.57
CA VAL A 174 12.76 -11.20 3.32
C VAL A 174 11.31 -10.74 3.22
N LEU A 175 10.45 -11.50 2.53
CA LEU A 175 9.07 -11.15 2.27
C LEU A 175 8.25 -10.87 3.55
N PRO A 176 8.34 -11.66 4.64
CA PRO A 176 7.60 -11.40 5.87
C PRO A 176 7.91 -10.04 6.49
N TYR A 177 9.18 -9.59 6.52
CA TYR A 177 9.54 -8.25 7.02
C TYR A 177 8.95 -7.14 6.16
N VAL A 178 8.95 -7.31 4.84
CA VAL A 178 8.38 -6.33 3.92
C VAL A 178 6.86 -6.27 4.06
N LYS A 179 6.18 -7.42 4.18
CA LYS A 179 4.74 -7.47 4.48
C LYS A 179 4.44 -6.80 5.83
N ALA A 180 5.27 -7.03 6.86
CA ALA A 180 5.15 -6.39 8.16
C ALA A 180 5.30 -4.86 8.04
N TYR A 181 6.30 -4.37 7.30
CA TYR A 181 6.49 -2.95 7.05
C TYR A 181 5.25 -2.26 6.45
N PHE A 182 4.63 -2.87 5.45
CA PHE A 182 3.42 -2.31 4.82
C PHE A 182 2.12 -2.59 5.57
N SER A 183 2.17 -3.37 6.66
CA SER A 183 1.01 -3.67 7.50
C SER A 183 1.02 -2.90 8.82
N THR A 184 2.20 -2.58 9.39
CA THR A 184 2.35 -1.98 10.72
C THR A 184 2.30 -0.45 10.71
N LYS A 185 1.46 0.17 11.56
CA LYS A 185 1.38 1.63 11.73
C LYS A 185 2.70 2.22 12.22
N ARG A 186 3.26 1.63 13.27
CA ARG A 186 4.56 2.03 13.80
C ARG A 186 5.65 1.30 13.02
N ARG A 187 6.50 2.05 12.33
CA ARG A 187 7.55 1.49 11.49
C ARG A 187 8.66 2.52 11.29
N PRO A 188 9.89 2.09 10.94
CA PRO A 188 10.96 3.02 10.64
C PRO A 188 10.64 3.85 9.39
N ALA A 189 11.14 5.08 9.36
CA ALA A 189 11.04 5.90 8.16
C ALA A 189 11.92 5.33 7.04
N LEU A 190 11.35 5.19 5.85
CA LEU A 190 12.08 4.84 4.64
C LEU A 190 11.93 5.96 3.61
N GLU A 191 12.93 6.10 2.74
CA GLU A 191 12.80 7.00 1.61
C GLU A 191 11.77 6.46 0.61
N ARG A 192 11.17 7.36 -0.19
CA ARG A 192 10.23 6.96 -1.24
C ARG A 192 10.83 5.88 -2.16
N SER A 193 12.10 6.02 -2.57
CA SER A 193 12.80 5.04 -3.41
C SER A 193 12.97 3.68 -2.75
N ASP A 194 13.10 3.63 -1.42
CA ASP A 194 13.18 2.37 -0.68
C ASP A 194 11.81 1.68 -0.66
N GLU A 195 10.72 2.42 -0.44
CA GLU A 195 9.38 1.86 -0.55
C GLU A 195 9.10 1.31 -1.95
N ILE A 196 9.50 2.05 -3.01
CA ILE A 196 9.38 1.58 -4.40
C ILE A 196 10.23 0.34 -4.66
N LEU A 197 11.45 0.27 -4.10
CA LEU A 197 12.30 -0.92 -4.16
C LEU A 197 11.62 -2.13 -3.51
N LEU A 198 11.08 -1.98 -2.30
CA LEU A 198 10.39 -3.06 -1.58
C LEU A 198 9.15 -3.53 -2.35
N ILE A 199 8.33 -2.59 -2.85
CA ILE A 199 7.13 -2.90 -3.62
C ILE A 199 7.49 -3.65 -4.90
N SER A 200 8.33 -3.06 -5.75
CA SER A 200 8.62 -3.62 -7.07
C SER A 200 9.39 -4.93 -6.99
N ARG A 201 10.45 -4.99 -6.17
CA ARG A 201 11.29 -6.19 -6.11
C ARG A 201 10.64 -7.30 -5.31
N VAL A 202 10.12 -6.99 -4.12
CA VAL A 202 9.74 -8.01 -3.13
C VAL A 202 8.27 -8.39 -3.26
N LEU A 203 7.38 -7.40 -3.31
CA LEU A 203 5.93 -7.64 -3.35
C LEU A 203 5.44 -7.98 -4.76
N GLN A 204 5.88 -7.24 -5.79
CA GLN A 204 5.50 -7.48 -7.19
C GLN A 204 6.41 -8.49 -7.91
N CYS A 205 7.45 -8.98 -7.25
CA CYS A 205 8.35 -9.98 -7.83
C CYS A 205 9.03 -9.55 -9.14
N ARG A 206 9.17 -8.24 -9.42
CA ARG A 206 9.85 -7.76 -10.63
C ARG A 206 11.33 -8.11 -10.60
N SER A 207 11.94 -8.21 -11.76
CA SER A 207 13.38 -8.47 -11.90
C SER A 207 14.21 -7.31 -11.35
N TRP A 208 15.48 -7.58 -11.06
CA TRP A 208 16.42 -6.52 -10.68
C TRP A 208 16.58 -5.45 -11.76
N ASP A 209 16.54 -5.87 -13.03
CA ASP A 209 16.59 -5.02 -14.21
C ASP A 209 15.42 -4.01 -14.25
N GLU A 210 14.20 -4.52 -14.05
CA GLU A 210 13.01 -3.67 -13.93
C GLU A 210 13.11 -2.74 -12.71
N THR A 211 13.46 -3.27 -11.54
CA THR A 211 13.47 -2.50 -10.30
C THR A 211 14.48 -1.35 -10.30
N HIS A 212 15.72 -1.58 -10.76
CA HIS A 212 16.73 -0.51 -10.69
C HIS A 212 16.38 0.67 -11.59
N ARG A 213 15.69 0.42 -12.72
CA ARG A 213 15.17 1.47 -13.62
C ARG A 213 14.06 2.27 -12.95
N LEU A 214 13.12 1.59 -12.27
CA LEU A 214 12.02 2.24 -11.54
C LEU A 214 12.54 3.19 -10.47
N ILE A 215 13.53 2.77 -9.68
CA ILE A 215 14.13 3.64 -8.65
C ILE A 215 15.20 4.59 -9.19
N ARG A 216 15.51 4.52 -10.50
CA ARG A 216 16.53 5.34 -11.20
C ARG A 216 17.92 5.24 -10.57
N LYS A 217 18.36 4.02 -10.27
CA LYS A 217 19.69 3.71 -9.70
C LYS A 217 20.37 2.57 -10.48
N GLY A 218 21.63 2.28 -10.13
CA GLY A 218 22.38 1.16 -10.71
C GLY A 218 21.99 -0.20 -10.10
N PRO A 219 22.07 -1.32 -10.85
CA PRO A 219 21.69 -2.64 -10.36
C PRO A 219 22.37 -3.06 -9.05
N VAL A 220 23.69 -2.83 -8.95
CA VAL A 220 24.49 -3.17 -7.76
C VAL A 220 24.04 -2.34 -6.55
N TYR A 221 23.80 -1.04 -6.75
CA TYR A 221 23.25 -0.17 -5.71
C TYR A 221 21.90 -0.70 -5.21
N THR A 222 21.00 -1.08 -6.12
CA THR A 222 19.66 -1.59 -5.78
C THR A 222 19.72 -2.84 -4.91
N MET A 223 20.62 -3.77 -5.22
CA MET A 223 20.81 -4.99 -4.42
C MET A 223 21.38 -4.70 -3.03
N ILE A 224 22.40 -3.83 -2.95
CA ILE A 224 23.00 -3.41 -1.68
C ILE A 224 21.96 -2.66 -0.84
N ARG A 225 21.19 -1.76 -1.46
CA ARG A 225 20.17 -0.99 -0.78
C ARG A 225 19.08 -1.87 -0.19
N LEU A 226 18.67 -2.95 -0.88
CA LEU A 226 17.72 -3.90 -0.30
C LEU A 226 18.28 -4.56 0.96
N LYS A 227 19.58 -4.91 0.99
CA LYS A 227 20.22 -5.42 2.21
C LYS A 227 20.20 -4.38 3.32
N ASP A 228 20.54 -3.13 3.04
CA ASP A 228 20.56 -2.06 4.06
C ASP A 228 19.17 -1.76 4.63
N VAL A 229 18.14 -1.73 3.78
CA VAL A 229 16.75 -1.62 4.23
C VAL A 229 16.38 -2.82 5.10
N MET A 230 16.78 -4.04 4.70
CA MET A 230 16.52 -5.22 5.51
C MET A 230 17.24 -5.20 6.87
N LYS A 231 18.46 -4.64 6.98
CA LYS A 231 19.11 -4.46 8.28
C LYS A 231 18.25 -3.63 9.24
N LEU A 232 17.65 -2.55 8.71
CA LEU A 232 16.77 -1.66 9.46
C LEU A 232 15.47 -2.37 9.88
N LEU A 233 14.83 -3.09 8.94
CA LEU A 233 13.59 -3.82 9.23
C LEU A 233 13.80 -4.97 10.21
N ILE A 234 14.90 -5.73 10.07
CA ILE A 234 15.23 -6.82 10.99
C ILE A 234 15.36 -6.27 12.41
N ARG A 235 16.26 -5.30 12.63
CA ARG A 235 16.42 -4.67 13.95
C ARG A 235 15.12 -4.13 14.53
N TYR A 236 14.27 -3.53 13.71
CA TYR A 236 13.00 -2.98 14.17
C TYR A 236 12.02 -4.05 14.63
N PHE A 237 11.85 -5.12 13.84
CA PHE A 237 10.83 -6.13 14.11
C PHE A 237 11.28 -7.27 15.03
N THR A 238 12.58 -7.51 15.19
CA THR A 238 13.12 -8.59 16.03
C THR A 238 13.75 -8.09 17.33
N GLY A 239 14.02 -6.79 17.46
CA GLY A 239 14.65 -6.22 18.64
C GLY A 239 16.08 -6.73 18.90
N GLU A 240 16.51 -6.68 20.15
CA GLU A 240 17.90 -6.93 20.58
C GLU A 240 18.32 -8.41 20.52
N GLU A 241 17.37 -9.34 20.47
CA GLU A 241 17.65 -10.79 20.44
C GLU A 241 18.54 -11.20 19.27
N ILE A 242 18.52 -10.42 18.19
CA ILE A 242 19.25 -10.71 16.96
C ILE A 242 20.70 -10.19 16.97
N GLU A 243 21.07 -9.29 17.90
CA GLU A 243 22.39 -8.64 17.88
C GLU A 243 23.54 -9.63 18.07
N LYS A 244 23.33 -10.71 18.84
CA LYS A 244 24.31 -11.80 18.97
C LYS A 244 24.57 -12.51 17.63
N GLU A 245 23.55 -12.68 16.81
CA GLU A 245 23.68 -13.30 15.49
C GLU A 245 24.32 -12.31 14.50
N ILE A 246 23.94 -11.04 14.55
CA ILE A 246 24.56 -9.97 13.74
C ILE A 246 26.07 -9.91 13.98
N GLY A 247 26.51 -9.99 15.25
CA GLY A 247 27.92 -9.94 15.63
C GLY A 247 28.81 -11.06 15.08
N ARG A 248 28.23 -12.10 14.45
CA ARG A 248 28.98 -13.16 13.75
C ARG A 248 29.48 -12.73 12.37
N TYR A 249 28.96 -11.64 11.83
CA TYR A 249 29.31 -11.13 10.50
C TYR A 249 30.25 -9.92 10.63
N PRO A 250 31.24 -9.80 9.75
CA PRO A 250 32.16 -8.67 9.79
C PRO A 250 31.42 -7.36 9.54
N THR A 251 31.63 -6.38 10.41
CA THR A 251 31.26 -4.97 10.16
C THR A 251 32.15 -4.45 9.03
N ARG A 252 31.55 -4.28 7.85
CA ARG A 252 32.16 -3.51 6.75
C ARG A 252 31.84 -2.04 6.90
#